data_AF-A0A3Q0SCD4-F1
#
_entry.id   AF-A0A3Q0SCD4-F1
#
_cell.length_a   1.000
_cell.length_b   1.000
_cell.length_c   1.000
_cell.angle_alpha   90.00
_cell.angle_beta   90.00
_cell.angle_gamma   90.00
#
_symmetry.space_group_name_H-M   'P 1'
#
loop_
_entity.id
_entity.type
_entity.pdbx_description
1 polymer ?
#
loop_
_entity_poly.entity_id
_entity_poly.type
_entity_poly.pdbx_seq_one_letter_code
_entity_poly.pdbx_strand_id
1 'polypeptide(L)'
;MSSLLDAMFEFSEKLGSLGLEPDEMALFMAVVLVSADRSGISDMRAVEQLQEGLIRALRSLITRRRPDDTTLFSKLLLRLPDLRTLNNLHSDKLLAFRIDP
;
A
#
# COMPACT_ATOMS: atom_id res chain seq x y z
N MET A 1 -4.60 -14.70 19.32
CA MET A 1 -3.55 -14.63 18.27
C MET A 1 -4.08 -14.22 16.89
N SER A 2 -5.39 -14.01 16.70
CA SER A 2 -6.07 -13.97 15.38
C SER A 2 -6.16 -12.62 14.66
N SER A 3 -6.30 -11.48 15.35
CA SER A 3 -6.70 -10.20 14.70
C SER A 3 -5.80 -9.69 13.56
N LEU A 4 -4.49 -9.88 13.64
CA LEU A 4 -3.56 -9.42 12.59
C LEU A 4 -3.64 -10.29 11.33
N LEU A 5 -3.69 -11.62 11.50
CA LEU A 5 -3.81 -12.52 10.37
C LEU A 5 -5.15 -12.33 9.66
N ASP A 6 -6.23 -12.19 10.43
CA ASP A 6 -7.57 -11.92 9.90
C ASP A 6 -7.57 -10.62 9.05
N ALA A 7 -6.96 -9.54 9.56
CA ALA A 7 -6.84 -8.29 8.83
C ALA A 7 -5.96 -8.40 7.57
N MET A 8 -4.89 -9.20 7.60
CA MET A 8 -4.05 -9.47 6.42
C MET A 8 -4.81 -10.26 5.35
N PHE A 9 -5.60 -11.26 5.74
CA PHE A 9 -6.46 -12.02 4.83
C PHE A 9 -7.52 -11.11 4.21
N GLU A 10 -8.24 -10.34 5.03
CA GLU A 10 -9.28 -9.42 4.54
C GLU A 10 -8.71 -8.38 3.55
N PHE A 11 -7.51 -7.85 3.84
CA PHE A 11 -6.81 -6.96 2.92
C PHE A 11 -6.45 -7.65 1.60
N SER A 12 -5.92 -8.87 1.69
CA SER A 12 -5.51 -9.64 0.51
C SER A 12 -6.70 -10.00 -0.38
N GLU A 13 -7.84 -10.38 0.20
CA GLU A 13 -9.08 -10.63 -0.53
C GLU A 13 -9.61 -9.37 -1.21
N LYS A 14 -9.65 -8.24 -0.49
CA LYS A 14 -10.06 -6.95 -1.07
C LYS A 14 -9.14 -6.54 -2.23
N LEU A 15 -7.83 -6.69 -2.08
CA LEU A 15 -6.87 -6.37 -3.14
C LEU A 15 -7.01 -7.32 -4.33
N GLY A 16 -7.17 -8.63 -4.08
CA GLY A 16 -7.40 -9.64 -5.11
C GLY A 16 -8.69 -9.40 -5.91
N SER A 17 -9.74 -8.91 -5.25
CA SER A 17 -11.03 -8.58 -5.92
C SER A 17 -10.93 -7.45 -6.95
N LEU A 18 -9.85 -6.66 -6.92
CA LEU A 18 -9.61 -5.59 -7.88
C LEU A 18 -9.07 -6.10 -9.22
N GLY A 19 -8.70 -7.38 -9.32
CA GLY A 19 -8.27 -8.00 -10.57
C GLY A 19 -7.08 -7.31 -11.23
N LEU A 20 -6.10 -6.86 -10.43
CA LEU A 20 -4.91 -6.20 -10.96
C LEU A 20 -4.05 -7.15 -11.78
N GLU A 21 -3.60 -6.68 -12.92
CA GLU A 21 -2.56 -7.36 -13.69
C GLU A 21 -1.19 -7.23 -12.99
N PRO A 22 -0.21 -8.09 -13.30
CA PRO A 22 1.08 -8.12 -12.61
C PRO A 22 1.84 -6.77 -12.62
N ASP A 23 1.75 -6.02 -13.72
CA ASP A 23 2.35 -4.69 -13.88
C ASP A 23 1.64 -3.61 -13.04
N GLU A 24 0.31 -3.65 -12.98
CA GLU A 24 -0.50 -2.78 -12.12
C GLU A 24 -0.22 -3.05 -10.64
N MET A 25 -0.14 -4.32 -10.26
CA MET A 25 0.22 -4.74 -8.91
C MET A 25 1.64 -4.28 -8.55
N ALA A 26 2.61 -4.48 -9.43
CA ALA A 26 4.00 -4.06 -9.20
C ALA A 26 4.09 -2.54 -8.98
N LEU A 27 3.38 -1.76 -9.80
CA LEU A 27 3.38 -0.30 -9.68
C LEU A 27 2.63 0.18 -8.43
N PHE A 28 1.51 -0.46 -8.06
CA PHE A 28 0.83 -0.21 -6.80
C PHE A 28 1.72 -0.51 -5.59
N MET A 29 2.43 -1.64 -5.60
CA MET A 29 3.40 -2.01 -4.57
C MET A 29 4.57 -1.01 -4.47
N ALA A 30 5.03 -0.47 -5.60
CA ALA A 30 6.04 0.60 -5.60
C ALA A 30 5.53 1.87 -4.90
N VAL A 31 4.27 2.27 -5.16
CA VAL A 31 3.63 3.39 -4.44
C VAL A 31 3.57 3.09 -2.94
N VAL A 32 3.12 1.90 -2.54
CA VAL A 32 3.06 1.48 -1.13
C VAL A 32 4.42 1.57 -0.46
N LEU A 33 5.48 1.07 -1.13
CA LEU A 33 6.84 1.04 -0.59
C LEU A 33 7.36 2.43 -0.19
N VAL A 34 7.06 3.44 -1.02
CA VAL A 34 7.49 4.83 -0.80
C VAL A 34 6.50 5.66 0.02
N SER A 35 5.28 5.16 0.26
CA SER A 35 4.24 5.85 1.03
C SER A 35 4.38 5.68 2.55
N ALA A 36 5.32 4.85 3.01
CA ALA A 36 5.55 4.64 4.42
C ALA A 36 6.25 5.86 5.02
N ASP A 37 5.70 6.41 6.11
CA ASP A 37 6.29 7.48 6.91
C ASP A 37 7.53 6.94 7.65
N ARG A 38 8.62 6.71 6.92
CA ARG A 38 9.84 6.13 7.50
C ARG A 38 10.66 7.24 8.15
N SER A 39 10.92 7.08 9.44
CA SER A 39 11.91 7.88 10.15
C SER A 39 13.32 7.60 9.60
N GLY A 40 14.18 8.62 9.60
CA GLY A 40 15.57 8.49 9.15
C GLY A 40 15.80 8.67 7.64
N ILE A 41 14.80 9.12 6.88
CA ILE A 41 15.00 9.55 5.50
C ILE A 41 15.75 10.89 5.48
N SER A 42 16.89 10.93 4.78
CA SER A 42 17.71 12.15 4.66
C SER A 42 17.05 13.24 3.80
N ASP A 43 16.41 12.86 2.70
CA ASP A 43 15.71 13.78 1.80
C ASP A 43 14.26 13.34 1.59
N MET A 44 13.37 13.84 2.45
CA MET A 44 11.94 13.56 2.39
C MET A 44 11.31 14.08 1.08
N ARG A 45 11.80 15.21 0.56
CA ARG A 45 11.23 15.84 -0.63
C ARG A 45 11.46 15.00 -1.87
N ALA A 46 12.65 14.41 -2.01
CA ALA A 46 12.94 13.50 -3.11
C ALA A 46 12.02 12.27 -3.10
N VAL A 47 11.71 11.74 -1.91
CA VAL A 47 10.79 10.60 -1.75
C VAL A 47 9.35 10.99 -2.09
N GLU A 48 8.88 12.16 -1.64
CA GLU A 48 7.56 12.69 -2.00
C GLU A 48 7.43 12.88 -3.52
N GLN A 49 8.45 13.45 -4.18
CA GLN A 49 8.46 13.62 -5.64
C GLN A 49 8.41 12.27 -6.38
N LEU A 50 9.15 11.27 -5.88
CA LEU A 50 9.10 9.92 -6.42
C LEU A 50 7.71 9.30 -6.25
N GLN A 51 7.11 9.45 -5.07
CA GLN A 51 5.75 8.97 -4.79
C GLN A 51 4.73 9.61 -5.73
N GLU A 52 4.77 10.93 -5.91
CA GLU A 52 3.90 11.62 -6.86
C GLU A 52 4.06 11.09 -8.29
N GLY A 53 5.30 10.86 -8.72
CA GLY A 53 5.60 10.28 -10.03
C GLY A 53 4.98 8.89 -10.20
N LEU A 54 5.12 8.02 -9.20
CA LEU A 54 4.56 6.68 -9.21
C LEU A 54 3.03 6.68 -9.19
N ILE A 55 2.40 7.56 -8.40
CA ILE A 55 0.94 7.72 -8.37
C ILE A 55 0.40 8.17 -9.73
N ARG A 56 1.08 9.13 -10.38
CA ARG A 56 0.73 9.59 -11.74
C ARG A 56 0.88 8.46 -12.78
N ALA A 57 1.97 7.70 -12.71
CA ALA A 57 2.20 6.56 -13.57
C ALA A 57 1.11 5.48 -13.38
N LEU A 58 0.74 5.17 -12.13
CA LEU A 58 -0.30 4.21 -11.80
C LEU A 58 -1.65 4.63 -12.36
N ARG A 59 -2.01 5.91 -12.18
CA ARG A 59 -3.23 6.48 -12.76
C ARG A 59 -3.24 6.32 -14.27
N SER A 60 -2.14 6.69 -14.94
CA SER A 60 -2.04 6.59 -16.40
C SER A 60 -2.15 5.14 -16.88
N LEU A 61 -1.52 4.18 -16.20
CA LEU A 61 -1.56 2.77 -16.56
C LEU A 61 -2.99 2.23 -16.48
N ILE A 62 -3.67 2.48 -15.36
CA ILE A 62 -5.04 2.03 -15.12
C ILE A 62 -6.00 2.65 -16.11
N THR A 63 -5.97 3.98 -16.29
CA THR A 63 -6.87 4.67 -17.21
C THR A 63 -6.67 4.23 -18.66
N ARG A 64 -5.42 3.93 -19.06
CA ARG A 64 -5.12 3.44 -20.41
C ARG A 64 -5.63 2.02 -20.63
N ARG A 65 -5.50 1.13 -19.65
CA ARG A 65 -5.91 -0.27 -19.80
C ARG A 65 -7.41 -0.47 -19.59
N ARG A 66 -8.01 0.26 -18.66
CA ARG A 66 -9.43 0.18 -18.29
C ARG A 66 -10.07 1.57 -18.36
N PRO A 67 -10.27 2.13 -19.57
CA PRO A 67 -10.91 3.44 -19.72
C PRO A 67 -12.34 3.45 -19.16
N ASP A 68 -13.02 2.30 -19.16
CA ASP A 68 -14.39 2.15 -18.68
C ASP A 68 -14.50 2.06 -17.14
N ASP A 69 -13.41 1.66 -16.44
CA ASP A 69 -13.38 1.62 -14.96
C ASP A 69 -12.59 2.80 -14.39
N THR A 70 -13.27 3.94 -14.35
CA THR A 70 -12.73 5.17 -13.76
C THR A 70 -12.58 5.11 -12.23
N THR A 71 -13.12 4.07 -11.58
CA THR A 71 -13.15 3.96 -10.12
C THR A 71 -11.98 3.16 -9.54
N LEU A 72 -11.36 2.30 -10.35
CA LEU A 72 -10.29 1.39 -9.91
C LEU A 72 -9.12 2.13 -9.25
N PHE A 73 -8.66 3.23 -9.84
CA PHE A 73 -7.56 4.02 -9.29
C PHE A 73 -7.90 4.55 -7.88
N SER A 74 -9.11 5.09 -7.70
CA SER A 74 -9.58 5.56 -6.39
C SER A 74 -9.68 4.43 -5.38
N LYS A 75 -10.18 3.25 -5.79
CA LYS A 75 -10.26 2.05 -4.94
C LYS A 75 -8.88 1.59 -4.46
N LEU A 76 -7.84 1.73 -5.29
CA LEU A 76 -6.46 1.41 -4.91
C LEU A 76 -5.88 2.41 -3.92
N LEU A 77 -6.09 3.71 -4.14
CA LEU A 77 -5.62 4.72 -3.18
C LEU A 77 -6.26 4.54 -1.80
N LEU A 78 -7.53 4.12 -1.76
CA LEU A 78 -8.24 3.78 -0.52
C LEU A 78 -7.65 2.56 0.21
N ARG A 79 -6.77 1.77 -0.41
CA ARG A 79 -6.06 0.67 0.26
C ARG A 79 -4.79 1.11 0.98
N LEU A 80 -4.25 2.29 0.68
CA LEU A 80 -3.03 2.79 1.35
C LEU A 80 -3.22 2.98 2.87
N PRO A 81 -4.35 3.53 3.37
CA PRO A 81 -4.59 3.63 4.81
C PRO A 81 -4.74 2.27 5.50
N ASP A 82 -5.33 1.28 4.83
CA ASP A 82 -5.48 -0.09 5.37
C ASP A 82 -4.10 -0.70 5.63
N LEU A 83 -3.14 -0.50 4.71
CA LEU A 83 -1.75 -0.94 4.87
C LEU A 83 -1.04 -0.25 6.03
N ARG A 84 -1.32 1.04 6.28
CA ARG A 84 -0.78 1.76 7.44
C ARG A 84 -1.32 1.17 8.74
N THR A 85 -2.61 0.82 8.78
CA THR A 85 -3.24 0.15 9.92
C THR A 85 -2.62 -1.24 10.17
N LEU A 86 -2.44 -2.04 9.11
CA LEU A 86 -1.78 -3.34 9.20
C LEU A 86 -0.34 -3.23 9.70
N ASN A 87 0.41 -2.25 9.21
CA ASN A 87 1.78 -2.02 9.65
C ASN A 87 1.84 -1.70 11.16
N ASN A 88 0.93 -0.84 11.65
CA ASN A 88 0.84 -0.52 13.07
C ASN A 88 0.47 -1.74 13.93
N LEU A 89 -0.54 -2.52 13.52
CA LEU A 89 -0.92 -3.76 14.22
C LEU A 89 0.22 -4.79 14.26
N HIS A 90 1.02 -4.87 13.19
CA HIS A 90 2.20 -5.71 13.12
C HIS A 90 3.31 -5.21 14.05
N SER A 91 3.58 -3.89 14.08
CA SER A 91 4.53 -3.28 15.00
C SER A 91 4.15 -3.49 16.47
N ASP A 92 2.87 -3.33 16.83
CA ASP A 92 2.38 -3.57 18.20
C ASP A 92 2.58 -5.03 18.62
N LYS A 93 2.30 -5.97 17.71
CA LYS A 93 2.57 -7.39 17.93
C LYS A 93 4.06 -7.66 18.16
N LEU A 94 4.95 -7.07 17.35
CA LEU A 94 6.40 -7.23 17.52
C LEU A 94 6.90 -6.67 18.86
N LEU A 95 6.35 -5.54 19.31
CA LEU A 95 6.68 -4.95 20.61
C LEU A 95 6.19 -5.82 21.77
N ALA A 96 5.05 -6.48 21.65
CA ALA A 96 4.57 -7.43 22.65
C ALA A 96 5.46 -8.68 22.83
N PHE A 97 6.35 -8.95 21.86
CA PHE A 97 7.37 -10.01 21.96
C PHE A 97 8.74 -9.51 22.43
N ARG A 98 8.91 -8.20 22.70
CA ARG A 98 10.12 -7.73 23.37
C ARG A 98 10.10 -8.22 24.82
N ILE A 99 11.01 -9.16 25.11
CA ILE A 99 11.38 -9.53 26.46
C ILE A 99 12.42 -8.49 26.88
N ASP A 100 12.07 -7.60 27.82
CA ASP A 100 13.05 -6.72 28.45
C ASP A 100 14.10 -7.59 29.20
N PRO A 101 15.38 -7.16 29.22
CA PRO A 101 16.47 -7.92 29.86
C PRO A 101 16.33 -8.02 31.39
#